data_AF-A0A963L501-F1
#
_entry.id   AF-A0A963L501-F1
#
_cell.length_a   1.000
_cell.length_b   1.000
_cell.length_c   1.000
_cell.angle_alpha   90.00
_cell.angle_beta   90.00
_cell.angle_gamma   90.00
#
_symmetry.space_group_name_H-M   'P 1'
#
loop_
_entity.id
_entity.type
_entity.pdbx_description
1 polymer ?
#
loop_
_entity_poly.entity_id
_entity_poly.type
_entity_poly.pdbx_seq_one_letter_code
_entity_poly.pdbx_strand_id
1 'polypeptide(L)'
;MLRIHGEDGHLANPRLNHRLRHTRDAEGLWYARAELYADLCRRFNEPHALRALDSLRPLFRGSLPASLLKSRSPGGMTPFYQAQ
;
A
#
# COMPACT_ATOMS: atom_id res chain seq x y z
N MET A 1 -6.53 -4.98 -1.99
CA MET A 1 -6.23 -3.95 -0.97
C MET A 1 -7.24 -3.91 0.16
N LEU A 2 -8.55 -3.82 -0.13
CA LEU A 2 -9.60 -3.82 0.92
C LEU A 2 -9.47 -4.95 1.93
N ARG A 3 -9.17 -6.18 1.47
CA ARG A 3 -8.91 -7.33 2.35
C ARG A 3 -7.76 -7.11 3.35
N ILE A 4 -6.69 -6.40 2.94
CA ILE A 4 -5.55 -6.10 3.82
C ILE A 4 -5.88 -4.95 4.77
N HIS A 5 -6.64 -3.95 4.29
CA HIS A 5 -7.07 -2.84 5.13
C HIS A 5 -8.00 -3.32 6.26
N GLY A 6 -8.92 -4.24 5.94
CA GLY A 6 -9.80 -4.90 6.90
C GLY A 6 -10.85 -3.98 7.51
N GLU A 7 -11.65 -4.54 8.42
CA GLU A 7 -12.69 -3.79 9.16
C GLU A 7 -12.07 -2.82 10.17
N ASP A 8 -11.03 -3.22 10.88
CA ASP A 8 -10.27 -2.32 11.77
C ASP A 8 -9.72 -1.11 11.02
N GLY A 9 -9.32 -1.30 9.75
CA GLY A 9 -8.84 -0.22 8.90
C GLY A 9 -9.97 0.70 8.45
N HIS A 10 -11.15 0.14 8.18
CA HIS A 10 -12.33 0.94 7.85
C HIS A 10 -12.69 1.91 8.97
N LEU A 11 -12.64 1.45 10.22
CA LEU A 11 -12.91 2.27 11.39
C LEU A 11 -11.81 3.31 11.64
N ALA A 12 -10.54 2.90 11.49
CA ALA A 12 -9.40 3.80 11.71
C ALA A 12 -9.22 4.85 10.60
N ASN A 13 -9.54 4.51 9.35
CA ASN A 13 -9.39 5.38 8.19
C ASN A 13 -10.52 5.15 7.15
N PRO A 14 -11.73 5.67 7.43
CA PRO A 14 -12.88 5.50 6.53
C PRO A 14 -12.66 6.17 5.17
N ARG A 15 -11.84 7.22 5.10
CA ARG A 15 -11.47 7.91 3.85
C ARG A 15 -10.67 6.98 2.93
N LEU A 16 -9.65 6.30 3.47
CA LEU A 16 -8.88 5.31 2.72
C LEU A 16 -9.76 4.14 2.27
N ASN A 17 -10.64 3.65 3.14
CA ASN A 17 -11.56 2.57 2.77
C ASN A 17 -12.45 2.97 1.57
N HIS A 18 -13.06 4.15 1.63
CA HIS A 18 -13.85 4.69 0.52
C HIS A 18 -13.01 4.79 -0.76
N ARG A 19 -11.81 5.38 -0.69
CA ARG A 19 -10.89 5.46 -1.83
C ARG A 19 -10.59 4.08 -2.42
N LEU A 20 -10.23 3.10 -1.60
CA LEU A 20 -9.94 1.73 -2.03
C LEU A 20 -11.14 1.00 -2.64
N ARG A 21 -12.38 1.36 -2.25
CA ARG A 21 -13.62 0.81 -2.84
C ARG A 21 -13.95 1.40 -4.20
N HIS A 22 -13.65 2.68 -4.41
CA HIS A 22 -14.09 3.41 -5.60
C HIS A 22 -13.01 3.53 -6.69
N THR A 23 -11.73 3.36 -6.37
CA THR A 23 -10.67 3.32 -7.39
C THR A 23 -10.76 2.05 -8.24
N ARG A 24 -10.82 2.21 -9.56
CA ARG A 24 -11.01 1.11 -10.53
C ARG A 24 -9.77 0.80 -11.36
N ASP A 25 -8.82 1.71 -11.41
CA ASP A 25 -7.59 1.59 -12.18
C ASP A 25 -6.41 1.14 -11.32
N ALA A 26 -5.47 0.44 -11.96
CA ALA A 26 -4.30 -0.11 -11.28
C ALA A 26 -3.38 0.98 -10.71
N GLU A 27 -3.30 2.14 -11.39
CA GLU A 27 -2.39 3.22 -11.02
C GLU A 27 -2.86 3.96 -9.77
N GLY A 28 -4.15 4.30 -9.69
CA GLY A 28 -4.77 4.89 -8.51
C GLY A 28 -4.65 3.98 -7.29
N LEU A 29 -4.82 2.67 -7.48
CA LEU A 29 -4.61 1.68 -6.42
C LEU A 29 -3.13 1.60 -6.02
N TRP A 30 -2.22 1.69 -6.98
CA TRP A 30 -0.77 1.72 -6.71
C TRP A 30 -0.38 2.90 -5.84
N TYR A 31 -0.92 4.10 -6.10
CA TYR A 31 -0.66 5.28 -5.28
C TYR A 31 -1.36 5.22 -3.90
N ALA A 32 -2.52 4.57 -3.79
CA ALA A 32 -3.18 4.34 -2.51
C ALA A 32 -2.35 3.47 -1.54
N ARG A 33 -1.32 2.75 -2.03
CA ARG A 33 -0.39 1.97 -1.19
C ARG A 33 0.35 2.81 -0.16
N ALA A 34 0.65 4.07 -0.47
CA ALA A 34 1.31 4.98 0.48
C ALA A 34 0.45 5.24 1.71
N GLU A 35 -0.83 5.50 1.49
CA GLU A 35 -1.78 5.73 2.57
C GLU A 35 -2.07 4.44 3.34
N LEU A 36 -2.20 3.31 2.63
CA LEU A 36 -2.33 1.98 3.25
C LEU A 36 -1.12 1.60 4.10
N TYR A 37 0.10 1.93 3.66
CA TYR A 37 1.32 1.71 4.43
C TYR A 37 1.29 2.48 5.76
N ALA A 38 1.04 3.79 5.69
CA ALA A 38 1.01 4.64 6.87
C ALA A 38 -0.08 4.22 7.88
N ASP A 39 -1.19 3.70 7.38
CA ASP A 39 -2.29 3.16 8.18
C ASP A 39 -1.91 1.81 8.85
N LEU A 40 -1.27 0.90 8.11
CA LEU A 40 -0.78 -0.38 8.65
C LEU A 40 0.35 -0.20 9.66
N CYS A 41 1.26 0.76 9.44
CA CYS A 41 2.33 1.08 10.39
C CYS A 41 1.78 1.54 11.74
N ARG A 42 0.73 2.38 11.71
CA ARG A 42 0.07 2.87 12.92
C ARG A 42 -0.65 1.77 13.69
N ARG A 43 -1.23 0.79 13.00
CA ARG A 43 -2.02 -0.29 13.62
C ARG A 43 -1.19 -1.50 14.06
N PHE A 44 -0.09 -1.79 13.37
CA PHE A 44 0.72 -2.99 13.64
C PHE A 44 2.19 -2.64 13.85
N ASN A 45 2.92 -2.35 12.76
CA ASN A 45 4.30 -1.86 12.70
C ASN A 45 4.78 -1.84 11.22
N GLU A 46 5.95 -1.26 10.98
CA GLU A 46 6.55 -1.17 9.65
C GLU A 46 6.84 -2.53 8.98
N PRO A 47 7.47 -3.51 9.64
CA PRO A 47 7.72 -4.82 9.03
C PRO A 47 6.43 -5.52 8.57
N HIS A 48 5.35 -5.42 9.34
CA HIS A 48 4.04 -5.94 8.96
C HIS A 48 3.50 -5.20 7.73
N ALA A 49 3.56 -3.87 7.71
CA ALA A 49 3.10 -3.06 6.59
C ALA A 49 3.85 -3.37 5.28
N LEU A 50 5.18 -3.52 5.35
CA LEU A 50 6.00 -3.88 4.19
C LEU A 50 5.65 -5.26 3.64
N ARG A 51 5.51 -6.28 4.50
CA ARG A 51 5.10 -7.63 4.07
C ARG A 51 3.72 -7.63 3.41
N ALA A 52 2.77 -6.90 4.02
CA ALA A 52 1.43 -6.77 3.47
C ALA A 52 1.44 -6.12 2.08
N LEU A 53 2.24 -5.06 1.88
CA LEU A 53 2.37 -4.41 0.58
C LEU A 53 3.10 -5.26 -0.45
N ASP A 54 4.13 -6.01 -0.07
CA ASP A 54 4.86 -6.88 -0.99
C ASP A 54 3.94 -7.98 -1.56
N SER A 55 3.04 -8.52 -0.71
CA SER A 55 2.02 -9.48 -1.15
C SER A 55 1.04 -8.95 -2.21
N LEU A 56 0.90 -7.62 -2.32
CA LEU A 56 0.06 -6.98 -3.34
C LEU A 56 0.78 -6.75 -4.67
N ARG A 57 2.11 -6.73 -4.69
CA ARG A 57 2.89 -6.40 -5.90
C ARG A 57 2.59 -7.29 -7.11
N PRO A 58 2.39 -8.62 -6.96
CA PRO A 58 2.05 -9.46 -8.10
C PRO A 58 0.76 -9.04 -8.81
N LEU A 59 -0.20 -8.45 -8.09
CA LEU A 59 -1.48 -8.01 -8.65
C LEU A 59 -1.35 -6.82 -9.61
N PHE A 60 -0.22 -6.12 -9.59
CA PHE A 60 0.06 -4.96 -10.44
C PHE A 60 0.95 -5.29 -11.64
N ARG A 61 1.47 -6.52 -11.73
CA ARG A 61 2.31 -6.95 -12.86
C ARG A 61 1.46 -7.03 -14.12
N GLY A 62 1.95 -6.44 -15.22
CA GLY A 62 1.23 -6.38 -16.49
C GLY A 62 0.17 -5.27 -16.57
N SER A 63 -0.26 -4.71 -15.44
CA SER A 63 -1.21 -3.58 -15.39
C SER A 63 -0.52 -2.22 -15.24
N LEU A 64 0.76 -2.19 -14.85
CA LEU A 64 1.54 -0.98 -14.67
C LEU A 64 2.87 -1.03 -15.42
N PRO A 65 3.41 0.13 -15.85
CA PRO A 65 4.75 0.21 -16.41
C PRO A 65 5.81 -0.34 -15.45
N ALA A 66 6.82 -1.04 -16.00
CA ALA A 66 7.90 -1.62 -15.20
C ALA A 66 8.68 -0.56 -14.40
N SER A 67 8.79 0.67 -14.92
CA SER A 67 9.39 1.82 -14.23
C SER A 67 8.70 2.13 -12.90
N LEU A 68 7.37 2.03 -12.86
CA LEU A 68 6.57 2.28 -11.66
C LEU A 68 6.74 1.14 -10.64
N LEU A 69 6.81 -0.10 -11.12
CA LEU A 69 6.98 -1.31 -10.30
C LEU A 69 8.38 -1.47 -9.69
N LYS A 70 9.39 -0.77 -10.22
CA LYS A 70 10.74 -0.69 -9.65
C LYS A 70 10.74 0.03 -8.29
N SER A 71 9.77 0.92 -8.04
CA SER A 71 9.62 1.56 -6.75
C SER A 71 9.22 0.54 -5.69
N ARG A 72 10.15 0.22 -4.78
CA ARG A 72 9.90 -0.65 -3.62
C ARG A 72 9.15 0.10 -2.52
N SER A 73 9.37 1.41 -2.44
CA SER A 73 8.81 2.25 -1.39
C SER A 73 7.41 2.76 -1.74
N PRO A 74 6.41 2.52 -0.87
CA PRO A 74 5.15 3.23 -0.96
C PRO A 74 5.40 4.74 -0.80
N GLY A 75 5.14 5.53 -1.84
CA GLY A 75 5.22 7.00 -1.80
C GLY A 75 6.63 7.62 -1.87
N GLY A 76 7.66 6.89 -2.30
CA GLY A 76 9.02 7.45 -2.41
C GLY A 76 9.74 7.63 -1.07
N MET A 77 9.14 7.16 0.03
CA MET A 77 9.77 7.16 1.35
C MET A 77 10.89 6.12 1.36
N THR A 78 12.15 6.54 1.32
CA THR A 78 13.28 5.66 1.56
C THR A 78 13.02 4.91 2.87
N PRO A 79 13.02 3.56 2.88
CA PRO A 79 12.89 2.83 4.13
C PRO A 79 14.05 3.27 5.02
N PHE A 80 13.81 3.54 6.30
CA PHE A 80 14.87 3.85 7.28
C PHE A 80 15.81 2.66 7.56
N TYR A 81 15.79 1.63 6.70
CA TYR A 81 16.57 0.41 6.74
C TYR A 81 17.56 0.31 5.55
N GLN A 82 18.28 1.38 5.25
CA GLN A 82 19.53 1.31 4.48
C GLN A 82 20.62 2.16 5.15
N ALA A 83 21.18 1.62 6.23
CA ALA A 83 22.51 1.95 6.71
C ALA A 83 22.97 0.84 7.67
N GLN A 84 23.47 -0.27 7.11
CA GLN A 84 24.51 -1.10 7.71
C GLN A 84 25.41 -1.57 6.58
#